data_AF-A0A1I0V200-F1
#
_entry.id   AF-A0A1I0V200-F1
#
_cell.length_a   1.000
_cell.length_b   1.000
_cell.length_c   1.000
_cell.angle_alpha   90.00
_cell.angle_beta   90.00
_cell.angle_gamma   90.00
#
_symmetry.space_group_name_H-M   'P 1'
#
loop_
_entity.id
_entity.type
_entity.pdbx_description
1 polymer ?
#
loop_
_entity_poly.entity_id
_entity_poly.type
_entity_poly.pdbx_seq_one_letter_code
_entity_poly.pdbx_strand_id
1 'polypeptide(L)'
;MKRLEDTNLFYTALFGSDERLCGLLLVKNFEGSPSLIGGMDRLILALYENGHIAGKASEEHWKWSDMTIMVRRSTPERLNAWIAAGEHWQPFFQWLTDGEVLLDRDGYLAATRDRLDRWPEQLRERRLISEYSRFLGAYLQAKQNLKDQHAMDAYTNILAALNHWAHIAIIEETLHPEPSLWEQVRRVNPGIFKLYDELTSSWETMEQRVNLVILAVEFAVLTKMKTSSSLLLRILQSRPEPWSLSELQDHPALSDLHLELTPLLRKLAHRGYVAEITRGVKEHGLHLLDLRYTASGFE
;
A
#
# COMPACT_ATOMS: atom_id res chain seq x y z
N MET A 1 -7.99 -32.40 29.20
CA MET A 1 -6.90 -31.43 29.02
C MET A 1 -6.73 -31.00 27.58
N LYS A 2 -6.58 -31.91 26.60
CA LYS A 2 -6.54 -31.62 25.14
C LYS A 2 -7.68 -30.76 24.52
N ARG A 3 -8.77 -30.51 25.26
CA ARG A 3 -9.96 -29.81 24.74
C ARG A 3 -10.04 -28.33 25.14
N LEU A 4 -9.25 -27.89 26.13
CA LEU A 4 -9.13 -26.49 26.56
C LEU A 4 -8.04 -25.72 25.79
N GLU A 5 -7.14 -26.46 25.15
CA GLU A 5 -5.97 -25.97 24.40
C GLU A 5 -6.35 -25.23 23.10
N ASP A 6 -7.60 -25.43 22.62
CA ASP A 6 -8.15 -24.80 21.41
C ASP A 6 -9.20 -23.72 21.70
N THR A 7 -9.50 -23.46 22.98
CA THR A 7 -10.66 -22.66 23.34
C THR A 7 -10.25 -21.24 23.67
N ASN A 8 -10.89 -20.28 23.01
CA ASN A 8 -10.83 -18.84 23.30
C ASN A 8 -10.93 -18.50 24.80
N LEU A 9 -11.58 -19.37 25.58
CA LEU A 9 -11.65 -19.35 27.04
C LEU A 9 -10.28 -19.31 27.72
N PHE A 10 -9.26 -19.99 27.19
CA PHE A 10 -7.90 -19.99 27.74
C PHE A 10 -7.30 -18.58 27.69
N TYR A 11 -7.29 -17.95 26.52
CA TYR A 11 -6.75 -16.60 26.36
C TYR A 11 -7.59 -15.58 27.12
N THR A 12 -8.92 -15.73 27.13
CA THR A 12 -9.82 -14.87 27.91
C THR A 12 -9.54 -14.97 29.40
N ALA A 13 -9.25 -16.16 29.94
CA ALA A 13 -8.87 -16.32 31.34
C ALA A 13 -7.49 -15.74 31.66
N LEU A 14 -6.53 -15.88 30.74
CA LEU A 14 -5.15 -15.42 30.94
C LEU A 14 -5.02 -13.89 30.96
N PHE A 15 -5.79 -13.20 30.11
CA PHE A 15 -5.73 -11.74 29.99
C PHE A 15 -6.88 -11.02 30.69
N GLY A 16 -8.07 -11.65 30.75
CA GLY A 16 -9.31 -11.01 31.16
C GLY A 16 -9.41 -10.60 32.62
N SER A 17 -8.49 -11.04 33.49
CA SER A 17 -8.42 -10.59 34.89
C SER A 17 -7.79 -9.21 35.03
N ASP A 18 -7.09 -8.70 34.02
CA ASP A 18 -6.52 -7.34 34.06
C ASP A 18 -7.64 -6.32 33.78
N GLU A 19 -7.94 -5.48 34.77
CA GLU A 19 -8.98 -4.44 34.66
C GLU A 19 -8.65 -3.39 33.60
N ARG A 20 -7.37 -3.23 33.25
CA ARG A 20 -6.91 -2.24 32.25
C ARG A 20 -6.92 -2.78 30.83
N LEU A 21 -7.24 -4.06 30.63
CA LEU A 21 -7.42 -4.64 29.31
C LEU A 21 -8.75 -4.15 28.72
N CYS A 22 -8.68 -3.37 27.64
CA CYS A 22 -9.85 -2.87 26.93
C CYS A 22 -10.27 -3.77 25.75
N GLY A 23 -9.30 -4.46 25.13
CA GLY A 23 -9.57 -5.32 23.97
C GLY A 23 -8.64 -6.52 23.90
N LEU A 24 -9.14 -7.64 23.37
CA LEU A 24 -8.38 -8.86 23.13
C LEU A 24 -8.80 -9.48 21.80
N LEU A 25 -7.82 -9.68 20.93
CA LEU A 25 -8.00 -10.22 19.60
C LEU A 25 -7.07 -11.42 19.39
N LEU A 26 -7.62 -12.51 18.88
CA LEU A 26 -6.90 -13.74 18.54
C LEU A 26 -6.84 -13.90 17.03
N VAL A 27 -5.64 -14.00 16.47
CA VAL A 27 -5.42 -14.33 15.06
C VAL A 27 -4.84 -15.73 15.00
N LYS A 28 -5.49 -16.61 14.25
CA LYS A 28 -5.00 -17.97 14.00
C LYS A 28 -4.23 -17.96 12.68
N ASN A 29 -3.09 -18.65 12.64
CA ASN A 29 -2.42 -18.88 11.37
C ASN A 29 -3.38 -19.67 10.46
N PHE A 30 -3.60 -19.17 9.25
CA PHE A 30 -4.36 -19.87 8.23
C PHE A 30 -3.37 -20.46 7.23
N GLU A 31 -3.63 -21.70 6.78
CA GLU A 31 -2.74 -22.42 5.86
C GLU A 31 -2.48 -21.67 4.52
N GLY A 32 -3.27 -20.64 4.20
CA GLY A 32 -3.09 -19.79 3.03
C GLY A 32 -2.18 -18.55 3.18
N SER A 33 -1.75 -18.17 4.40
CA SER A 33 -0.88 -17.00 4.60
C SER A 33 0.11 -17.15 5.78
N PRO A 34 1.11 -18.04 5.68
CA PRO A 34 2.03 -18.37 6.78
C PRO A 34 2.85 -17.17 7.30
N SER A 35 3.01 -16.12 6.50
CA SER A 35 3.80 -14.93 6.83
C SER A 35 3.03 -13.89 7.66
N LEU A 36 1.70 -14.01 7.80
CA LEU A 36 0.86 -13.00 8.47
C LEU A 36 1.26 -12.76 9.93
N ILE A 37 1.70 -13.81 10.61
CA ILE A 37 2.16 -13.75 12.01
C ILE A 37 3.59 -14.27 12.15
N GLY A 38 4.41 -14.09 11.11
CA GLY A 38 5.84 -14.42 11.16
C GLY A 38 6.15 -15.90 11.37
N GLY A 39 5.27 -16.80 10.88
CA GLY A 39 5.44 -18.25 11.06
C GLY A 39 4.98 -18.78 12.43
N MET A 40 4.39 -17.95 13.28
CA MET A 40 3.79 -18.38 14.55
C MET A 40 2.46 -19.11 14.30
N ASP A 41 2.00 -19.90 15.26
CA ASP A 41 0.71 -20.59 15.13
C ASP A 41 -0.47 -19.68 15.51
N ARG A 42 -0.25 -18.77 16.47
CA ARG A 42 -1.26 -17.82 16.97
C ARG A 42 -0.63 -16.45 17.26
N LEU A 43 -1.43 -15.41 17.11
CA LEU A 43 -1.15 -14.07 17.61
C LEU A 43 -2.26 -13.63 18.56
N ILE A 44 -1.88 -13.07 19.70
CA ILE A 44 -2.76 -12.34 20.61
C ILE A 44 -2.39 -10.86 20.55
N LEU A 45 -3.33 -10.03 20.10
CA LEU A 45 -3.25 -8.58 20.26
C LEU A 45 -4.06 -8.19 21.49
N ALA A 46 -3.36 -7.81 22.56
CA ALA A 46 -3.95 -7.34 23.82
C ALA A 46 -3.85 -5.81 23.88
N LEU A 47 -5.01 -5.16 23.89
CA LEU A 47 -5.14 -3.72 24.00
C LEU A 47 -5.39 -3.32 25.45
N TYR A 48 -4.54 -2.41 25.94
CA TYR A 48 -4.67 -1.83 27.27
C TYR A 48 -5.08 -0.37 27.15
N GLU A 49 -5.71 0.13 28.21
CA GLU A 49 -5.97 1.56 28.38
C GLU A 49 -4.72 2.41 28.14
N ASN A 50 -4.98 3.63 27.71
CA ASN A 50 -3.94 4.54 27.25
C ASN A 50 -3.00 4.92 28.41
N GLY A 51 -1.69 4.83 28.18
CA GLY A 51 -0.68 5.03 29.23
C GLY A 51 -0.45 3.83 30.17
N HIS A 52 -1.16 2.71 30.00
CA HIS A 52 -1.13 1.58 30.93
C HIS A 52 -0.34 0.34 30.45
N ILE A 53 0.70 0.54 29.64
CA ILE A 53 1.64 -0.53 29.19
C ILE A 53 2.99 -0.46 29.90
N ALA A 54 3.20 0.52 30.77
CA ALA A 54 4.46 0.72 31.48
C ALA A 54 4.91 -0.58 32.21
N GLY A 55 6.11 -1.07 31.86
CA GLY A 55 6.69 -2.28 32.45
C GLY A 55 6.31 -3.62 31.79
N LYS A 56 5.43 -3.64 30.78
CA LYS A 56 5.14 -4.85 29.99
C LYS A 56 5.91 -4.82 28.67
N ALA A 57 6.45 -5.96 28.26
CA ALA A 57 7.04 -6.11 26.92
C ALA A 57 5.97 -5.86 25.85
N SER A 58 6.30 -5.05 24.84
CA SER A 58 5.41 -4.75 23.72
C SER A 58 5.16 -5.97 22.84
N GLU A 59 6.10 -6.91 22.82
CA GLU A 59 6.01 -8.18 22.09
C GLU A 59 6.69 -9.28 22.90
N GLU A 60 6.06 -10.45 22.96
CA GLU A 60 6.59 -11.66 23.60
C GLU A 60 6.26 -12.89 22.76
N HIS A 61 7.14 -13.88 22.75
CA HIS A 61 6.88 -15.17 22.12
C HIS A 61 6.78 -16.25 23.20
N TRP A 62 5.68 -16.99 23.16
CA TRP A 62 5.40 -18.09 24.06
C TRP A 62 5.33 -19.40 23.29
N LYS A 63 5.63 -20.48 23.99
CA LYS A 63 5.40 -21.84 23.51
C LYS A 63 4.48 -22.54 24.50
N TRP A 64 3.38 -23.07 23.99
CA TRP A 64 2.44 -23.89 24.75
C TRP A 64 2.28 -25.21 24.01
N SER A 65 2.71 -26.31 24.64
CA SER A 65 2.79 -27.62 23.97
C SER A 65 3.60 -27.50 22.67
N ASP A 66 3.04 -27.89 21.52
CA ASP A 66 3.67 -27.75 20.20
C ASP A 66 3.30 -26.45 19.48
N MET A 67 2.50 -25.58 20.12
CA MET A 67 2.01 -24.33 19.55
C MET A 67 2.88 -23.13 19.95
N THR A 68 3.19 -22.29 18.98
CA THR A 68 3.89 -21.02 19.14
C THR A 68 2.90 -19.86 19.14
N ILE A 69 3.01 -18.97 20.13
CA ILE A 69 2.07 -17.86 20.34
C ILE A 69 2.86 -16.56 20.41
N MET A 70 2.54 -15.61 19.54
CA MET A 70 3.03 -14.23 19.64
C MET A 70 2.03 -13.40 20.43
N VAL A 71 2.49 -12.70 21.46
CA VAL A 71 1.67 -11.78 22.25
C VAL A 71 2.17 -10.37 22.01
N ARG A 72 1.30 -9.53 21.45
CA ARG A 72 1.58 -8.12 21.23
C ARG A 72 0.70 -7.28 22.12
N ARG A 73 1.31 -6.41 22.93
CA ARG A 73 0.61 -5.48 23.81
C ARG A 73 0.69 -4.07 23.25
N SER A 74 -0.46 -3.42 23.08
CA SER A 74 -0.55 -2.08 22.52
C SER A 74 -1.67 -1.27 23.17
N THR A 75 -1.69 0.04 22.94
CA THR A 75 -2.82 0.90 23.32
C THR A 75 -3.64 1.22 22.07
N PRO A 76 -4.91 1.60 22.23
CA PRO A 76 -5.68 2.26 21.18
C PRO A 76 -4.91 3.34 20.41
N GLU A 77 -4.16 4.26 21.04
CA GLU A 77 -3.44 5.28 20.26
C GLU A 77 -2.29 4.72 19.45
N ARG A 78 -1.51 3.80 20.03
CA ARG A 78 -0.40 3.16 19.31
C ARG A 78 -0.93 2.36 18.12
N LEU A 79 -2.05 1.66 18.31
CA LEU A 79 -2.71 0.97 17.21
C LEU A 79 -3.20 1.95 16.14
N ASN A 80 -3.89 3.03 16.51
CA ASN A 80 -4.33 4.05 15.54
C ASN A 80 -3.15 4.68 14.78
N ALA A 81 -2.03 4.95 15.45
CA ALA A 81 -0.82 5.44 14.82
C ALA A 81 -0.23 4.42 13.82
N TRP A 82 -0.24 3.13 14.15
CA TRP A 82 0.20 2.08 13.23
C TRP A 82 -0.72 1.92 12.02
N ILE A 83 -2.04 2.02 12.21
CA ILE A 83 -2.95 1.95 11.07
C ILE A 83 -2.79 3.21 10.19
N ALA A 84 -2.48 4.37 10.78
CA ALA A 84 -2.19 5.59 10.03
C ALA A 84 -0.84 5.55 9.27
N ALA A 85 0.17 4.85 9.81
CA ALA A 85 1.48 4.67 9.19
C ALA A 85 1.40 3.64 8.03
N GLY A 86 1.12 4.13 6.83
CA GLY A 86 0.69 3.35 5.67
C GLY A 86 1.66 2.31 5.07
N GLU A 87 2.91 2.17 5.55
CA GLU A 87 3.89 1.25 4.94
C GLU A 87 3.93 -0.16 5.56
N HIS A 88 3.28 -0.38 6.72
CA HIS A 88 3.28 -1.70 7.39
C HIS A 88 1.92 -2.12 7.95
N TRP A 89 0.83 -1.48 7.53
CA TRP A 89 -0.51 -1.70 8.08
C TRP A 89 -1.15 -3.05 7.68
N GLN A 90 -0.61 -3.73 6.66
CA GLN A 90 -1.18 -4.94 6.04
C GLN A 90 -1.46 -6.06 7.04
N PRO A 91 -0.47 -6.48 7.85
CA PRO A 91 -0.70 -7.55 8.82
C PRO A 91 -1.73 -7.11 9.85
N PHE A 92 -1.64 -5.87 10.34
CA PHE A 92 -2.57 -5.33 11.33
C PHE A 92 -4.01 -5.25 10.83
N PHE A 93 -4.22 -4.90 9.57
CA PHE A 93 -5.58 -4.90 8.99
C PHE A 93 -6.16 -6.30 8.95
N GLN A 94 -5.41 -7.28 8.44
CA GLN A 94 -5.86 -8.67 8.43
C GLN A 94 -6.09 -9.19 9.85
N TRP A 95 -5.23 -8.82 10.81
CA TRP A 95 -5.46 -9.15 12.21
C TRP A 95 -6.80 -8.57 12.69
N LEU A 96 -7.05 -7.29 12.44
CA LEU A 96 -8.25 -6.60 12.93
C LEU A 96 -9.53 -7.06 12.23
N THR A 97 -9.47 -7.42 10.94
CA THR A 97 -10.62 -7.86 10.14
C THR A 97 -10.92 -9.35 10.32
N ASP A 98 -9.90 -10.20 10.18
CA ASP A 98 -10.06 -11.66 10.19
C ASP A 98 -9.88 -12.28 11.60
N GLY A 99 -9.28 -11.54 12.53
CA GLY A 99 -9.07 -12.01 13.90
C GLY A 99 -10.39 -12.24 14.65
N GLU A 100 -10.36 -13.13 15.63
CA GLU A 100 -11.49 -13.37 16.52
C GLU A 100 -11.42 -12.43 17.73
N VAL A 101 -12.46 -11.61 17.94
CA VAL A 101 -12.54 -10.73 19.10
C VAL A 101 -12.94 -11.57 20.31
N LEU A 102 -12.03 -11.69 21.28
CA LEU A 102 -12.26 -12.45 22.51
C LEU A 102 -12.85 -11.56 23.62
N LEU A 103 -12.49 -10.27 23.62
CA LEU A 103 -12.96 -9.27 24.58
C LEU A 103 -12.91 -7.88 23.95
N ASP A 104 -13.93 -7.06 24.20
CA ASP A 104 -14.00 -5.66 23.78
C ASP A 104 -14.89 -4.91 24.79
N ARG A 105 -14.30 -4.38 25.86
CA ARG A 105 -15.06 -3.83 27.00
C ARG A 105 -15.73 -2.51 26.65
N ASP A 106 -15.04 -1.70 25.86
CA ASP A 106 -15.39 -0.31 25.53
C ASP A 106 -15.81 -0.16 24.06
N GLY A 107 -15.95 -1.26 23.32
CA GLY A 107 -16.39 -1.28 21.93
C GLY A 107 -15.36 -0.73 20.94
N TYR A 108 -14.10 -0.60 21.37
CA TYR A 108 -13.03 -0.04 20.55
C TYR A 108 -12.72 -0.92 19.34
N LEU A 109 -12.66 -2.24 19.51
CA LEU A 109 -12.37 -3.16 18.40
C LEU A 109 -13.52 -3.17 17.39
N ALA A 110 -14.77 -3.18 17.85
CA ALA A 110 -15.95 -3.06 17.00
C ALA A 110 -15.96 -1.73 16.22
N ALA A 111 -15.80 -0.60 16.90
CA ALA A 111 -15.74 0.71 16.25
C ALA A 111 -14.54 0.84 15.28
N THR A 112 -13.42 0.17 15.58
CA THR A 112 -12.27 0.13 14.68
C THR A 112 -12.60 -0.65 13.42
N ARG A 113 -13.30 -1.79 13.51
CA ARG A 113 -13.77 -2.54 12.33
C ARG A 113 -14.69 -1.72 11.43
N ASP A 114 -15.66 -1.02 12.01
CA ASP A 114 -16.57 -0.15 11.24
C ASP A 114 -15.84 1.01 10.52
N ARG A 115 -14.74 1.50 11.10
CA ARG A 115 -13.85 2.49 10.46
C ARG A 115 -13.04 1.84 9.34
N LEU A 116 -12.51 0.65 9.59
CA LEU A 116 -11.74 -0.15 8.65
C LEU A 116 -12.54 -0.60 7.43
N ASP A 117 -13.87 -0.57 7.46
CA ASP A 117 -14.73 -0.85 6.28
C ASP A 117 -14.85 0.32 5.30
N ARG A 118 -14.70 1.58 5.76
CA ARG A 118 -14.71 2.79 4.92
C ARG A 118 -13.31 3.23 4.49
N TRP A 119 -12.31 2.92 5.31
CA TRP A 119 -10.88 3.06 5.00
C TRP A 119 -10.38 2.26 3.76
N PRO A 120 -10.92 1.09 3.35
CA PRO A 120 -10.34 0.29 2.27
C PRO A 120 -10.29 1.06 0.96
N GLU A 121 -11.27 1.91 0.67
CA GLU A 121 -11.29 2.70 -0.55
C GLU A 121 -10.20 3.78 -0.57
N GLN A 122 -10.12 4.61 0.48
CA GLN A 122 -9.08 5.66 0.57
C GLN A 122 -7.66 5.07 0.55
N LEU A 123 -7.49 3.91 1.19
CA LEU A 123 -6.22 3.22 1.26
C LEU A 123 -5.87 2.53 -0.05
N ARG A 124 -6.87 2.00 -0.76
CA ARG A 124 -6.73 1.50 -2.13
C ARG A 124 -6.27 2.61 -3.06
N GLU A 125 -6.89 3.79 -3.02
CA GLU A 125 -6.46 4.94 -3.82
C GLU A 125 -5.02 5.39 -3.49
N ARG A 126 -4.65 5.46 -2.21
CA ARG A 126 -3.27 5.78 -1.77
C ARG A 126 -2.25 4.77 -2.32
N ARG A 127 -2.60 3.48 -2.30
CA ARG A 127 -1.75 2.43 -2.86
C ARG A 127 -1.67 2.50 -4.38
N LEU A 128 -2.80 2.71 -5.04
CA LEU A 128 -2.86 2.83 -6.50
C LEU A 128 -1.96 3.97 -6.98
N ILE A 129 -2.02 5.15 -6.35
CA ILE A 129 -1.17 6.26 -6.75
C ILE A 129 0.31 6.02 -6.43
N SER A 130 0.61 5.36 -5.30
CA SER A 130 1.99 5.01 -4.93
C SER A 130 2.60 4.02 -5.94
N GLU A 131 1.89 2.92 -6.23
CA GLU A 131 2.34 1.94 -7.23
C GLU A 131 2.37 2.52 -8.64
N TYR A 132 1.40 3.37 -9.00
CA TYR A 132 1.38 4.03 -10.31
C TYR A 132 2.52 5.04 -10.48
N SER A 133 2.92 5.76 -9.42
CA SER A 133 4.08 6.64 -9.46
C SER A 133 5.35 5.85 -9.79
N ARG A 134 5.57 4.71 -9.14
CA ARG A 134 6.73 3.84 -9.38
C ARG A 134 6.66 3.17 -10.75
N PHE A 135 5.46 2.74 -11.17
CA PHE A 135 5.20 2.19 -12.49
C PHE A 135 5.57 3.18 -13.60
N LEU A 136 5.10 4.42 -13.49
CA LEU A 136 5.42 5.49 -14.43
C LEU A 136 6.92 5.80 -14.46
N GLY A 137 7.55 5.94 -13.29
CA GLY A 137 8.99 6.19 -13.17
C GLY A 137 9.82 5.09 -13.85
N ALA A 138 9.55 3.82 -13.51
CA ALA A 138 10.22 2.67 -14.10
C ALA A 138 10.04 2.59 -15.63
N TYR A 139 8.83 2.83 -16.14
CA TYR A 139 8.59 2.90 -17.59
C TYR A 139 9.38 4.03 -18.26
N LEU A 140 9.42 5.22 -17.67
CA LEU A 140 10.16 6.36 -18.24
C LEU A 140 11.66 6.07 -18.29
N GLN A 141 12.21 5.47 -17.23
CA GLN A 141 13.62 5.07 -17.19
C GLN A 141 13.93 3.96 -18.17
N ALA A 142 13.06 2.96 -18.32
CA ALA A 142 13.23 1.92 -19.33
C ALA A 142 13.29 2.50 -20.75
N LYS A 143 12.38 3.44 -21.05
CA LYS A 143 12.32 4.12 -22.35
C LYS A 143 13.56 4.99 -22.61
N GLN A 144 14.09 5.64 -21.58
CA GLN A 144 15.31 6.43 -21.70
C GLN A 144 16.54 5.53 -21.92
N ASN A 145 16.71 4.49 -21.11
CA ASN A 145 17.82 3.54 -21.24
C ASN A 145 17.84 2.83 -22.60
N LEU A 146 16.68 2.49 -23.18
CA LEU A 146 16.64 1.97 -24.55
C LEU A 146 17.15 2.98 -25.59
N LYS A 147 16.75 4.25 -25.48
CA LYS A 147 17.24 5.30 -26.40
C LYS A 147 18.75 5.48 -26.30
N ASP A 148 19.28 5.34 -25.08
CA ASP A 148 20.70 5.46 -24.78
C ASP A 148 21.47 4.15 -25.05
N GLN A 149 20.81 3.12 -25.62
CA GLN A 149 21.37 1.80 -25.95
C GLN A 149 21.89 1.02 -24.73
N HIS A 150 21.39 1.34 -23.53
CA HIS A 150 21.65 0.64 -22.28
C HIS A 150 20.62 -0.48 -22.05
N ALA A 151 20.68 -1.53 -22.88
CA ALA A 151 19.66 -2.58 -22.90
C ALA A 151 19.47 -3.32 -21.56
N MET A 152 20.53 -3.49 -20.77
CA MET A 152 20.48 -4.17 -19.46
C MET A 152 19.75 -3.32 -18.39
N ASP A 153 19.99 -2.01 -18.40
CA ASP A 153 19.30 -1.07 -17.50
C ASP A 153 17.84 -0.92 -17.93
N ALA A 154 17.57 -0.92 -19.24
CA ALA A 154 16.21 -0.92 -19.76
C ALA A 154 15.45 -2.18 -19.35
N TYR A 155 16.09 -3.35 -19.39
CA TYR A 155 15.51 -4.61 -18.93
C TYR A 155 15.14 -4.57 -17.44
N THR A 156 16.04 -4.08 -16.60
CA THR A 156 15.80 -3.97 -15.16
C THR A 156 14.61 -3.05 -14.86
N ASN A 157 14.56 -1.90 -15.53
CA ASN A 157 13.47 -0.94 -15.34
C ASN A 157 12.14 -1.45 -15.89
N ILE A 158 12.11 -2.15 -17.03
CA ILE A 158 10.84 -2.68 -17.56
C ILE A 158 10.30 -3.83 -16.71
N LEU A 159 11.19 -4.65 -16.13
CA LEU A 159 10.82 -5.68 -15.17
C LEU A 159 10.20 -5.06 -13.92
N ALA A 160 10.78 -3.97 -13.40
CA ALA A 160 10.20 -3.22 -12.29
C ALA A 160 8.83 -2.62 -12.66
N ALA A 161 8.68 -2.07 -13.87
CA ALA A 161 7.40 -1.56 -14.35
C ALA A 161 6.32 -2.66 -14.42
N LEU A 162 6.64 -3.85 -14.93
CA LEU A 162 5.74 -5.00 -14.92
C LEU A 162 5.34 -5.40 -13.49
N ASN A 163 6.28 -5.39 -12.55
CA ASN A 163 5.99 -5.68 -11.15
C ASN A 163 4.98 -4.68 -10.55
N HIS A 164 5.21 -3.37 -10.73
CA HIS A 164 4.27 -2.35 -10.25
C HIS A 164 2.90 -2.44 -10.96
N TRP A 165 2.87 -2.77 -12.25
CA TRP A 165 1.62 -2.98 -12.97
C TRP A 165 0.84 -4.20 -12.45
N ALA A 166 1.54 -5.29 -12.13
CA ALA A 166 0.94 -6.43 -11.45
C ALA A 166 0.30 -6.03 -10.13
N HIS A 167 1.00 -5.27 -9.27
CA HIS A 167 0.43 -4.75 -8.03
C HIS A 167 -0.81 -3.88 -8.27
N ILE A 168 -0.79 -2.98 -9.26
CA ILE A 168 -1.96 -2.16 -9.64
C ILE A 168 -3.15 -3.06 -9.99
N ALA A 169 -2.95 -4.08 -10.84
CA ALA A 169 -4.01 -4.98 -11.26
C ALA A 169 -4.65 -5.75 -10.08
N ILE A 170 -3.84 -6.18 -9.10
CA ILE A 170 -4.35 -6.82 -7.87
C ILE A 170 -5.16 -5.83 -7.02
N ILE A 171 -4.66 -4.60 -6.85
CA ILE A 171 -5.33 -3.58 -6.02
C ILE A 171 -6.68 -3.16 -6.64
N GLU A 172 -6.78 -3.10 -7.97
CA GLU A 172 -8.02 -2.78 -8.70
C GLU A 172 -9.12 -3.82 -8.46
N GLU A 173 -8.76 -5.11 -8.37
CA GLU A 173 -9.69 -6.19 -8.01
C GLU A 173 -10.03 -6.23 -6.52
N THR A 174 -9.59 -5.22 -5.75
CA THR A 174 -9.75 -5.13 -4.30
C THR A 174 -9.05 -6.26 -3.53
N LEU A 175 -8.11 -6.94 -4.19
CA LEU A 175 -7.32 -8.02 -3.62
C LEU A 175 -6.05 -7.49 -2.96
N HIS A 176 -5.48 -8.31 -2.07
CA HIS A 176 -4.18 -8.05 -1.48
C HIS A 176 -3.09 -8.82 -2.23
N PRO A 177 -1.91 -8.23 -2.49
CA PRO A 177 -0.78 -8.95 -3.06
C PRO A 177 -0.40 -10.15 -2.19
N GLU A 178 -0.47 -11.35 -2.76
CA GLU A 178 0.02 -12.57 -2.14
C GLU A 178 1.56 -12.60 -2.19
N PRO A 179 2.24 -13.36 -1.30
CA PRO A 179 3.68 -13.63 -1.42
C PRO A 179 4.05 -14.19 -2.81
N SER A 180 3.15 -14.99 -3.37
CA SER A 180 3.22 -15.59 -4.70
C SER A 180 2.66 -14.67 -5.78
N LEU A 181 3.11 -13.40 -5.85
CA LEU A 181 2.51 -12.36 -6.69
C LEU A 181 2.22 -12.83 -8.13
N TRP A 182 3.19 -13.46 -8.81
CA TRP A 182 3.03 -13.85 -10.21
C TRP A 182 2.01 -14.98 -10.43
N GLU A 183 1.84 -15.90 -9.48
CA GLU A 183 0.78 -16.92 -9.54
C GLU A 183 -0.61 -16.30 -9.28
N GLN A 184 -0.67 -15.27 -8.45
CA GLN A 184 -1.89 -14.48 -8.27
C GLN A 184 -2.22 -13.70 -9.54
N VAL A 185 -1.24 -13.01 -10.14
CA VAL A 185 -1.39 -12.26 -11.39
C VAL A 185 -1.79 -13.18 -12.53
N ARG A 186 -1.25 -14.41 -12.61
CA ARG A 186 -1.65 -15.38 -13.62
C ARG A 186 -3.15 -15.69 -13.59
N ARG A 187 -3.78 -15.68 -12.40
CA ARG A 187 -5.22 -15.89 -12.21
C ARG A 187 -6.01 -14.60 -12.47
N VAL A 188 -5.52 -13.47 -11.97
CA VAL A 188 -6.22 -12.16 -12.02
C VAL A 188 -6.10 -11.49 -13.40
N ASN A 189 -4.89 -11.40 -13.93
CA ASN A 189 -4.58 -10.81 -15.23
C ASN A 189 -3.52 -11.65 -15.98
N PRO A 190 -3.95 -12.70 -16.70
CA PRO A 190 -3.05 -13.57 -17.46
C PRO A 190 -2.23 -12.82 -18.52
N GLY A 191 -2.69 -11.65 -18.99
CA GLY A 191 -1.97 -10.84 -19.96
C GLY A 191 -0.68 -10.25 -19.40
N ILE A 192 -0.71 -9.75 -18.16
CA ILE A 192 0.49 -9.24 -17.48
C ILE A 192 1.48 -10.37 -17.24
N PHE A 193 1.00 -11.54 -16.80
CA PHE A 193 1.85 -12.73 -16.60
C PHE A 193 2.55 -13.16 -17.89
N LYS A 194 1.84 -13.17 -19.02
CA LYS A 194 2.45 -13.49 -20.33
C LYS A 194 3.55 -12.51 -20.71
N LEU A 195 3.37 -11.21 -20.46
CA LEU A 195 4.42 -10.23 -20.75
C LEU A 195 5.67 -10.44 -19.90
N TYR A 196 5.51 -10.87 -18.65
CA TYR A 196 6.62 -11.28 -17.81
C TYR A 196 7.35 -12.50 -18.39
N ASP A 197 6.60 -13.54 -18.79
CA ASP A 197 7.19 -14.74 -19.39
C ASP A 197 7.89 -14.45 -20.72
N GLU A 198 7.31 -13.62 -21.59
CA GLU A 198 7.95 -13.17 -22.83
C GLU A 198 9.22 -12.36 -22.55
N LEU A 199 9.25 -11.55 -21.51
CA LEU A 199 10.44 -10.80 -21.11
C LEU A 199 11.59 -11.70 -20.66
N THR A 200 11.28 -12.75 -19.88
CA THR A 200 12.29 -13.60 -19.23
C THR A 200 12.72 -14.78 -20.10
N SER A 201 11.78 -15.38 -20.81
CA SER A 201 11.89 -16.74 -21.35
C SER A 201 11.91 -16.79 -22.89
N SER A 202 11.62 -15.68 -23.58
CA SER A 202 11.66 -15.64 -25.06
C SER A 202 13.07 -15.82 -25.62
N TRP A 203 13.14 -16.43 -26.80
CA TRP A 203 14.37 -16.68 -27.59
C TRP A 203 14.89 -15.43 -28.32
N GLU A 204 14.13 -14.33 -28.32
CA GLU A 204 14.52 -13.06 -28.93
C GLU A 204 15.68 -12.39 -28.18
N THR A 205 16.31 -11.39 -28.80
CA THR A 205 17.34 -10.61 -28.13
C THR A 205 16.75 -9.81 -26.96
N MET A 206 17.59 -9.47 -25.98
CA MET A 206 17.18 -8.66 -24.83
C MET A 206 16.45 -7.38 -25.27
N GLU A 207 17.02 -6.67 -26.24
CA GLU A 207 16.46 -5.43 -26.76
C GLU A 207 15.09 -5.64 -27.41
N GLN A 208 14.90 -6.72 -28.17
CA GLN A 208 13.60 -7.05 -28.78
C GLN A 208 12.54 -7.34 -27.71
N ARG A 209 12.87 -8.15 -26.70
CA ARG A 209 11.98 -8.48 -25.58
C ARG A 209 11.57 -7.23 -24.80
N VAL A 210 12.53 -6.35 -24.49
CA VAL A 210 12.27 -5.08 -23.80
C VAL A 210 11.38 -4.15 -24.64
N ASN A 211 11.65 -4.02 -25.94
CA ASN A 211 10.82 -3.21 -26.84
C ASN A 211 9.37 -3.70 -26.90
N LEU A 212 9.16 -5.02 -27.01
CA LEU A 212 7.84 -5.63 -27.01
C LEU A 212 7.06 -5.28 -25.73
N VAL A 213 7.69 -5.46 -24.57
CA VAL A 213 7.04 -5.20 -23.28
C VAL A 213 6.79 -3.71 -23.06
N ILE A 214 7.69 -2.83 -23.51
CA ILE A 214 7.51 -1.38 -23.43
C ILE A 214 6.24 -0.92 -24.16
N LEU A 215 5.88 -1.51 -25.29
CA LEU A 215 4.65 -1.15 -26.00
C LEU A 215 3.40 -1.44 -25.15
N ALA A 216 3.35 -2.62 -24.53
CA ALA A 216 2.25 -3.01 -23.66
C ALA A 216 2.20 -2.17 -22.38
N VAL A 217 3.36 -1.92 -21.77
CA VAL A 217 3.50 -1.06 -20.59
C VAL A 217 3.11 0.38 -20.91
N GLU A 218 3.48 0.91 -22.06
CA GLU A 218 3.08 2.26 -22.49
C GLU A 218 1.56 2.38 -22.58
N PHE A 219 0.89 1.40 -23.18
CA PHE A 219 -0.58 1.35 -23.21
C PHE A 219 -1.18 1.29 -21.80
N ALA A 220 -0.62 0.45 -20.92
CA ALA A 220 -1.06 0.34 -19.53
C ALA A 220 -0.87 1.64 -18.74
N VAL A 221 0.26 2.33 -18.89
CA VAL A 221 0.50 3.66 -18.29
C VAL A 221 -0.61 4.63 -18.66
N LEU A 222 -1.06 4.63 -19.92
CA LEU A 222 -2.11 5.54 -20.37
C LEU A 222 -3.49 5.16 -19.84
N THR A 223 -3.85 3.89 -19.92
CA THR A 223 -5.19 3.42 -19.52
C THR A 223 -5.41 3.46 -18.02
N LYS A 224 -4.37 3.25 -17.21
CA LYS A 224 -4.43 3.25 -15.74
C LYS A 224 -4.26 4.64 -15.11
N MET A 225 -3.85 5.63 -15.90
CA MET A 225 -3.49 6.96 -15.40
C MET A 225 -4.59 7.63 -14.56
N LYS A 226 -5.81 7.72 -15.11
CA LYS A 226 -6.91 8.44 -14.46
C LYS A 226 -7.37 7.73 -13.19
N THR A 227 -7.56 6.42 -13.25
CA THR A 227 -8.05 5.62 -12.12
C THR A 227 -7.03 5.58 -10.99
N SER A 228 -5.75 5.36 -11.31
CA SER A 228 -4.69 5.28 -10.30
C SER A 228 -4.30 6.65 -9.72
N SER A 229 -4.56 7.75 -10.42
CA SER A 229 -4.28 9.11 -9.93
C SER A 229 -5.50 9.80 -9.32
N SER A 230 -6.60 9.08 -9.10
CA SER A 230 -7.88 9.62 -8.60
C SER A 230 -7.73 10.43 -7.31
N LEU A 231 -6.94 9.96 -6.35
CA LEU A 231 -6.63 10.69 -5.12
C LEU A 231 -6.00 12.06 -5.39
N LEU A 232 -4.96 12.11 -6.22
CA LEU A 232 -4.29 13.38 -6.57
C LEU A 232 -5.23 14.31 -7.33
N LEU A 233 -6.01 13.79 -8.28
CA LEU A 233 -6.99 14.59 -9.01
C LEU A 233 -8.04 15.19 -8.06
N ARG A 234 -8.52 14.41 -7.09
CA ARG A 234 -9.46 14.90 -6.07
C ARG A 234 -8.84 15.97 -5.16
N ILE A 235 -7.56 15.83 -4.79
CA ILE A 235 -6.82 16.86 -4.04
C ILE A 235 -6.73 18.14 -4.86
N LEU A 236 -6.36 18.04 -6.14
CA LEU A 236 -6.27 19.19 -7.04
C LEU A 236 -7.63 19.90 -7.24
N GLN A 237 -8.74 19.15 -7.18
CA GLN A 237 -10.11 19.68 -7.24
C GLN A 237 -10.64 20.23 -5.92
N SER A 238 -9.95 19.98 -4.79
CA SER A 238 -10.48 20.29 -3.46
C SER A 238 -10.57 21.78 -3.14
N ARG A 239 -9.87 22.63 -3.91
CA ARG A 239 -9.91 24.09 -3.80
C ARG A 239 -9.76 24.74 -5.18
N PRO A 240 -10.29 25.97 -5.38
CA PRO A 240 -10.17 26.66 -6.66
C PRO A 240 -8.73 27.14 -6.94
N GLU A 241 -7.91 27.39 -5.92
CA GLU A 241 -6.54 27.87 -6.10
C GLU A 241 -5.56 26.77 -6.55
N PRO A 242 -4.70 27.03 -7.56
CA PRO A 242 -3.67 26.10 -7.99
C PRO A 242 -2.68 25.74 -6.87
N TRP A 243 -2.33 24.46 -6.82
CA TRP A 243 -1.37 23.86 -5.90
C TRP A 243 0.06 23.99 -6.42
N SER A 244 0.98 24.44 -5.58
CA SER A 244 2.42 24.30 -5.84
C SER A 244 2.88 22.85 -5.59
N LEU A 245 4.05 22.49 -6.11
CA LEU A 245 4.65 21.19 -5.86
C LEU A 245 4.88 20.92 -4.36
N SER A 246 5.37 21.93 -3.62
CA SER A 246 5.61 21.82 -2.17
C SER A 246 4.32 21.57 -1.40
N GLU A 247 3.24 22.28 -1.72
CA GLU A 247 1.95 22.06 -1.05
C GLU A 247 1.41 20.64 -1.27
N LEU A 248 1.68 20.04 -2.44
CA LEU A 248 1.31 18.65 -2.72
C LEU A 248 2.20 17.64 -1.99
N GLN A 249 3.50 17.94 -1.87
CA GLN A 249 4.44 17.12 -1.09
C GLN A 249 4.07 17.08 0.39
N ASP A 250 3.65 18.22 0.94
CA ASP A 250 3.29 18.35 2.35
C ASP A 250 1.83 17.97 2.63
N HIS A 251 1.06 17.58 1.61
CA HIS A 251 -0.35 17.25 1.78
C HIS A 251 -0.49 15.96 2.61
N PRO A 252 -1.31 15.93 3.70
CA PRO A 252 -1.40 14.77 4.61
C PRO A 252 -1.81 13.44 3.94
N ALA A 253 -2.51 13.52 2.80
CA ALA A 253 -2.88 12.33 2.04
C ALA A 253 -1.73 11.75 1.18
N LEU A 254 -0.66 12.52 0.95
CA LEU A 254 0.43 12.21 0.01
C LEU A 254 1.82 12.16 0.67
N SER A 255 2.04 12.89 1.77
CA SER A 255 3.35 13.09 2.41
C SER A 255 4.12 11.79 2.68
N ASP A 256 3.41 10.75 3.09
CA ASP A 256 4.01 9.48 3.52
C ASP A 256 4.11 8.46 2.37
N LEU A 257 3.74 8.83 1.13
CA LEU A 257 3.69 7.91 0.00
C LEU A 257 4.96 7.92 -0.87
N HIS A 258 5.93 8.78 -0.54
CA HIS A 258 7.20 8.95 -1.26
C HIS A 258 7.02 9.02 -2.79
N LEU A 259 6.03 9.81 -3.25
CA LEU A 259 5.66 9.90 -4.65
C LEU A 259 6.68 10.70 -5.47
N GLU A 260 6.96 10.24 -6.69
CA GLU A 260 7.63 11.04 -7.71
C GLU A 260 6.62 11.99 -8.37
N LEU A 261 6.25 13.05 -7.63
CA LEU A 261 5.19 13.97 -8.06
C LEU A 261 5.49 14.71 -9.36
N THR A 262 6.74 15.08 -9.62
CA THR A 262 7.12 15.81 -10.84
C THR A 262 6.81 15.04 -12.12
N PRO A 263 7.33 13.82 -12.35
CA PRO A 263 7.00 13.06 -13.56
C PRO A 263 5.50 12.72 -13.64
N LEU A 264 4.86 12.45 -12.50
CA LEU A 264 3.43 12.19 -12.43
C LEU A 264 2.59 13.38 -12.92
N LEU A 265 2.82 14.56 -12.37
CA LEU A 265 2.10 15.79 -12.72
C LEU A 265 2.35 16.18 -14.18
N ARG A 266 3.59 16.12 -14.66
CA ARG A 266 3.91 16.40 -16.07
C ARG A 266 3.19 15.43 -17.02
N LYS A 267 3.11 14.14 -16.65
CA LYS A 267 2.41 13.14 -17.46
C LYS A 267 0.90 13.38 -17.49
N LEU A 268 0.30 13.73 -16.34
CA LEU A 268 -1.11 14.10 -16.22
C LEU A 268 -1.45 15.38 -16.99
N ALA A 269 -0.57 16.37 -16.94
CA ALA A 269 -0.73 17.63 -17.66
C ALA A 269 -0.66 17.43 -19.18
N HIS A 270 0.32 16.66 -19.65
CA HIS A 270 0.42 16.29 -21.07
C HIS A 270 -0.82 15.53 -21.59
N ARG A 271 -1.57 14.86 -20.70
CA ARG A 271 -2.81 14.15 -21.04
C ARG A 271 -4.08 14.96 -20.77
N GLY A 272 -3.97 16.22 -20.34
CA GLY A 272 -5.09 17.11 -20.11
C GLY A 272 -5.91 16.77 -18.86
N TYR A 273 -5.39 15.97 -17.93
CA TYR A 273 -6.05 15.75 -16.63
C TYR A 273 -5.75 16.86 -15.63
N VAL A 274 -4.60 17.53 -15.79
CA VAL A 274 -4.09 18.59 -14.91
C VAL A 274 -3.72 19.79 -15.78
N ALA A 275 -4.04 20.99 -15.32
CA ALA A 275 -3.62 22.23 -15.95
C ALA A 275 -2.42 22.83 -15.20
N GLU A 276 -1.42 23.28 -15.96
CA GLU A 276 -0.26 24.00 -15.44
C GLU A 276 -0.52 25.51 -15.48
N ILE A 277 -0.39 26.18 -14.34
CA ILE A 277 -0.60 27.61 -14.17
C ILE A 277 0.72 28.24 -13.71
N THR A 278 1.21 29.24 -14.43
CA THR A 278 2.42 29.97 -14.05
C THR A 278 2.10 31.19 -13.22
N ARG A 279 2.78 31.36 -12.09
CA ARG A 279 2.72 32.56 -11.25
C ARG A 279 4.08 33.25 -11.24
N GLY A 280 4.12 34.55 -11.53
CA GLY A 280 5.36 35.31 -11.48
C GLY A 280 5.94 35.37 -10.06
N VAL A 281 7.22 35.05 -9.93
CA VAL A 281 8.01 35.17 -8.69
C VAL A 281 9.25 36.00 -8.99
N LYS A 282 9.62 36.87 -8.04
CA LYS A 282 10.89 37.59 -8.09
C LYS A 282 11.86 36.95 -7.12
N GLU A 283 12.95 36.41 -7.65
CA GLU A 283 13.98 35.76 -6.84
C GLU A 283 15.35 36.28 -7.27
N HIS A 284 16.14 36.82 -6.34
CA HIS A 284 17.46 37.41 -6.62
C HIS A 284 17.48 38.43 -7.78
N GLY A 285 16.38 39.17 -7.99
CA GLY A 285 16.25 40.14 -9.08
C GLY A 285 15.90 39.52 -10.46
N LEU A 286 15.76 38.19 -10.54
CA LEU A 286 15.28 37.49 -11.72
C LEU A 286 13.76 37.30 -11.67
N HIS A 287 13.13 37.42 -12.83
CA HIS A 287 11.72 37.11 -13.02
C HIS A 287 11.58 35.62 -13.35
N LEU A 288 11.16 34.84 -12.35
CA LEU A 288 10.90 33.42 -12.48
C LEU A 288 9.39 33.16 -12.54
N LEU A 289 9.01 31.98 -13.02
CA LEU A 289 7.63 31.51 -13.04
C LEU A 289 7.52 30.29 -12.13
N ASP A 290 6.79 30.42 -11.03
CA ASP A 290 6.36 29.30 -10.18
C ASP A 290 5.28 28.52 -10.92
N LEU A 291 5.51 27.22 -11.11
CA LEU A 291 4.61 26.34 -11.82
C LEU A 291 3.68 25.64 -10.83
N ARG A 292 2.39 25.87 -10.99
CA ARG A 292 1.33 25.37 -10.14
C ARG A 292 0.36 24.50 -10.93
N TYR A 293 -0.38 23.67 -10.22
CA TYR A 293 -1.23 22.64 -10.80
C TYR A 293 -2.65 22.77 -10.28
N THR A 294 -3.62 22.63 -11.17
CA THR A 294 -5.03 22.47 -10.82
C THR A 294 -5.63 21.35 -11.67
N ALA A 295 -6.73 20.76 -11.22
CA ALA A 295 -7.41 19.77 -12.04
C ALA A 295 -7.97 20.46 -13.28
N SER A 296 -7.88 19.79 -14.43
CA SER A 296 -8.50 20.32 -15.64
C SER A 296 -10.02 20.25 -15.46
N GLY A 297 -10.70 21.38 -15.63
CA GLY A 297 -12.15 21.42 -15.73
C GLY A 297 -12.56 20.73 -17.02
N PHE A 298 -12.97 19.47 -16.93
CA PHE A 298 -13.84 18.90 -17.96
C PHE A 298 -15.24 19.36 -17.62
N GLU A 299 -15.72 20.39 -18.33
CA GLU A 299 -17.15 20.50 -18.64
C GLU A 299 -17.57 19.30 -19.51
#